data_AF-A0A382JL84-F1
#
_entry.id   AF-A0A382JL84-F1
#
_cell.length_a   1.000
_cell.length_b   1.000
_cell.length_c   1.000
_cell.angle_alpha   90.00
_cell.angle_beta   90.00
_cell.angle_gamma   90.00
#
_symmetry.space_group_name_H-M   'P 1'
#
loop_
_entity.id
_entity.type
_entity.pdbx_description
1 polymer ?
#
loop_
_entity_poly.entity_id
_entity_poly.type
_entity_poly.pdbx_seq_one_letter_code
_entity_poly.pdbx_strand_id
1 'polypeptide(L)'
;MKLITEVVEDVDIFELEEEDGKKTLHLEGVFLQSQVKNRNGRVYPKEILQREVARYKKDYIKENRAFGELGHPDGPVINLERVSHLITELTPNGNNWLGKAKITTHTPYGKIVEGLLKDGARLGVSSRGMGSLEEHK
;
A
#
# COMPACT_ATOMS: atom_id res chain seq x y z
N MET A 1 -4.49 10.04 -19.20
CA MET A 1 -4.47 9.65 -17.78
C MET A 1 -3.11 9.99 -17.21
N LYS A 2 -3.02 10.38 -15.94
CA LYS A 2 -1.78 10.71 -15.21
C LYS A 2 -1.50 9.64 -14.15
N LEU A 3 -0.23 9.40 -13.85
CA LEU A 3 0.15 8.64 -12.66
C LEU A 3 -0.10 9.51 -11.43
N ILE A 4 -0.87 8.97 -10.50
CA ILE A 4 -1.27 9.62 -9.27
C ILE A 4 -0.64 8.82 -8.14
N THR A 5 0.12 9.51 -7.29
CA THR A 5 0.70 8.97 -6.06
C THR A 5 0.05 9.62 -4.85
N GLU A 6 0.02 8.90 -3.74
CA GLU A 6 -0.33 9.41 -2.41
C GLU A 6 0.58 8.81 -1.36
N VAL A 7 0.79 9.54 -0.27
CA VAL A 7 1.65 9.11 0.83
C VAL A 7 0.87 9.23 2.13
N VAL A 8 0.87 8.16 2.91
CA VAL A 8 0.35 8.09 4.28
C VAL A 8 1.48 7.63 5.19
N GLU A 9 1.76 8.37 6.24
CA GLU A 9 2.92 8.11 7.12
C GLU A 9 2.54 7.33 8.38
N ASP A 10 1.25 7.24 8.72
CA ASP A 10 0.75 6.56 9.92
C ASP A 10 0.44 5.09 9.63
N VAL A 11 1.46 4.24 9.80
CA VAL A 11 1.33 2.78 9.74
C VAL A 11 2.08 2.12 10.89
N ASP A 12 1.45 1.10 11.44
CA ASP A 12 2.00 0.25 12.48
C ASP A 12 2.64 -0.99 11.86
N ILE A 13 3.66 -1.49 12.54
CA ILE A 13 4.45 -2.65 12.10
C ILE A 13 4.40 -3.69 13.21
N PHE A 14 4.17 -4.95 12.83
CA PHE A 14 4.06 -6.05 13.79
C PHE A 14 4.51 -7.36 13.16
N GLU A 15 4.92 -8.30 14.01
CA GLU A 15 5.25 -9.67 13.62
C GLU A 15 4.04 -10.58 13.85
N LEU A 16 3.80 -11.50 12.90
CA LEU A 16 2.87 -12.60 13.06
C LEU A 16 3.65 -13.91 13.03
N GLU A 17 3.39 -14.77 14.01
CA GLU A 17 3.88 -16.15 14.02
C GLU A 17 2.90 -17.02 13.23
N GLU A 18 3.38 -17.63 12.14
CA GLU A 18 2.61 -18.59 11.35
C GLU A 18 2.58 -19.95 12.08
N GLU A 19 1.61 -20.81 11.73
CA GLU A 19 1.39 -22.10 12.38
C GLU A 19 2.60 -23.06 12.32
N ASP A 20 3.53 -22.82 11.39
CA ASP A 20 4.78 -23.59 11.24
C ASP A 20 5.95 -23.04 12.10
N GLY A 21 5.69 -22.04 12.95
CA GLY A 21 6.68 -21.36 13.77
C GLY A 21 7.51 -20.31 13.02
N LYS A 22 7.25 -20.05 11.74
CA LYS A 22 7.90 -18.97 11.01
C LYS A 22 7.27 -17.64 11.37
N LYS A 23 8.13 -16.67 11.72
CA LYS A 23 7.71 -15.28 11.90
C LYS A 23 7.65 -14.57 10.56
N THR A 24 6.55 -13.87 10.32
CA THR A 24 6.36 -13.01 9.17
C THR A 24 6.13 -11.59 9.60
N LEU A 25 6.72 -10.65 8.87
CA LEU A 25 6.63 -9.23 9.18
C LEU A 25 5.48 -8.62 8.39
N HIS A 26 4.62 -7.89 9.09
CA HIS A 26 3.45 -7.25 8.52
C HIS A 26 3.43 -5.76 8.86
N LEU A 27 2.80 -5.02 7.97
CA LEU A 27 2.53 -3.59 8.11
C LEU A 27 1.02 -3.38 7.97
N GLU A 28 0.43 -2.68 8.92
CA GLU A 28 -1.00 -2.35 8.94
C GLU A 28 -1.23 -0.88 9.26
N GLY A 29 -2.25 -0.30 8.66
CA GLY A 29 -2.62 1.08 8.94
C GLY A 29 -3.50 1.65 7.84
N VAL A 30 -3.60 2.96 7.79
CA VAL A 30 -4.41 3.62 6.75
C VAL A 30 -3.63 3.66 5.45
N PHE A 31 -4.09 2.95 4.42
CA PHE A 31 -3.42 2.94 3.11
C PHE A 31 -4.04 3.96 2.15
N LEU A 32 -5.34 4.23 2.29
CA LEU A 32 -6.09 5.12 1.42
C LEU A 32 -7.12 5.91 2.23
N GLN A 33 -7.42 7.14 1.79
CA GLN A 33 -8.41 8.01 2.41
C GLN A 33 -9.29 8.67 1.36
N SER A 34 -10.58 8.80 1.66
CA SER A 34 -11.56 9.53 0.86
C SER A 34 -12.04 10.79 1.59
N GLN A 35 -12.62 11.74 0.84
CA GLN A 35 -13.25 12.95 1.39
C GLN A 35 -12.32 13.85 2.23
N VAL A 36 -11.01 13.62 2.17
CA VAL A 36 -9.99 14.40 2.86
C VAL A 36 -8.97 14.87 1.83
N LYS A 37 -8.50 16.10 1.96
CA LYS A 37 -7.45 16.66 1.12
C LYS A 37 -6.11 16.05 1.52
N ASN A 38 -5.51 15.28 0.62
CA ASN A 38 -4.20 14.68 0.86
C ASN A 38 -3.05 15.68 0.67
N ARG A 39 -1.81 15.22 0.90
CA ARG A 39 -0.59 16.05 0.77
C ARG A 39 -0.35 16.60 -0.64
N ASN A 40 -0.92 15.95 -1.65
CA ASN A 40 -0.88 16.39 -3.05
C ASN A 40 -2.03 17.33 -3.41
N GLY A 41 -2.82 17.77 -2.43
CA GLY A 41 -3.95 18.68 -2.61
C GLY A 41 -5.18 18.06 -3.26
N ARG A 42 -5.24 16.73 -3.38
CA ARG A 42 -6.32 15.98 -4.04
C ARG A 42 -7.33 15.48 -3.01
N VAL A 43 -8.59 15.41 -3.41
CA VAL A 43 -9.68 14.78 -2.63
C VAL A 43 -10.26 13.66 -3.49
N TYR A 44 -10.40 12.47 -2.91
CA TYR A 44 -10.99 11.33 -3.60
C TYR A 44 -12.43 11.15 -3.15
N PRO A 45 -13.41 11.21 -4.07
CA PRO A 45 -14.79 10.85 -3.76
C PRO A 45 -14.85 9.41 -3.25
N LYS A 46 -15.60 9.21 -2.16
CA LYS A 46 -15.72 7.90 -1.50
C LYS A 46 -16.19 6.79 -2.45
N GLU A 47 -17.17 7.09 -3.28
CA GLU A 47 -17.75 6.14 -4.24
C GLU A 47 -16.73 5.68 -5.29
N ILE A 48 -15.91 6.62 -5.78
CA ILE A 48 -14.83 6.30 -6.72
C ILE A 48 -13.81 5.41 -6.03
N LEU A 49 -13.31 5.82 -4.86
CA LEU A 49 -12.29 5.05 -4.16
C LEU A 49 -12.80 3.65 -3.77
N GLN A 50 -14.06 3.53 -3.34
CA GLN A 50 -14.69 2.25 -3.03
C GLN A 50 -14.76 1.32 -4.25
N ARG A 51 -15.13 1.84 -5.43
CA ARG A 51 -15.15 1.07 -6.68
C ARG A 51 -13.76 0.59 -7.06
N GLU A 52 -12.76 1.47 -7.00
CA GLU A 52 -11.39 1.15 -7.39
C GLU A 52 -10.74 0.16 -6.41
N VAL A 53 -11.00 0.29 -5.10
CA VAL A 53 -10.56 -0.69 -4.09
C VAL A 53 -11.23 -2.05 -4.30
N ALA A 54 -12.53 -2.09 -4.59
CA ALA A 54 -13.23 -3.35 -4.88
C ALA A 54 -12.62 -4.08 -6.09
N ARG A 55 -12.32 -3.33 -7.16
CA ARG A 55 -11.60 -3.87 -8.32
C ARG A 55 -10.20 -4.37 -7.93
N TYR A 56 -9.43 -3.58 -7.19
CA TYR A 56 -8.08 -3.95 -6.76
C TYR A 56 -8.09 -5.22 -5.90
N LYS A 57 -9.04 -5.34 -4.97
CA LYS A 57 -9.22 -6.54 -4.14
C LYS A 57 -9.49 -7.78 -4.99
N LYS A 58 -10.38 -7.66 -5.98
CA LYS A 58 -10.76 -8.77 -6.86
C LYS A 58 -9.60 -9.19 -7.77
N ASP A 59 -8.96 -8.24 -8.44
CA ASP A 59 -8.05 -8.53 -9.55
C ASP A 59 -6.60 -8.76 -9.08
N TYR A 60 -6.22 -8.26 -7.90
CA TYR A 60 -4.85 -8.31 -7.41
C TYR A 60 -4.70 -9.03 -6.07
N ILE A 61 -5.47 -8.64 -5.04
CA ILE A 61 -5.31 -9.21 -3.70
C ILE A 61 -5.75 -10.68 -3.70
N LYS A 62 -6.95 -10.98 -4.22
CA LYS A 62 -7.47 -12.35 -4.30
C LYS A 62 -6.58 -13.28 -5.13
N GLU A 63 -5.96 -12.72 -6.17
CA GLU A 63 -5.06 -13.45 -7.08
C GLU A 63 -3.60 -13.46 -6.59
N ASN A 64 -3.33 -13.02 -5.35
CA ASN A 64 -2.01 -13.04 -4.72
C ASN A 64 -0.91 -12.30 -5.53
N ARG A 65 -1.28 -11.21 -6.20
CA ARG A 65 -0.41 -10.44 -7.10
C ARG A 65 -0.42 -8.93 -6.84
N ALA A 66 -0.91 -8.52 -5.67
CA ALA A 66 -0.94 -7.15 -5.18
C ALA A 66 0.44 -6.71 -4.67
N PHE A 67 1.44 -6.76 -5.54
CA PHE A 67 2.82 -6.43 -5.21
C PHE A 67 3.02 -4.93 -5.00
N GLY A 68 3.85 -4.59 -4.02
CA GLY A 68 4.35 -3.25 -3.79
C GLY A 68 5.87 -3.22 -3.77
N GLU A 69 6.43 -2.05 -4.04
CA GLU A 69 7.86 -1.84 -4.22
C GLU A 69 8.43 -0.98 -3.09
N LEU A 70 9.73 -1.12 -2.83
CA LEU A 70 10.44 -0.15 -2.01
C LEU A 70 10.85 1.07 -2.86
N GLY A 71 10.37 2.24 -2.46
CA GLY A 71 10.57 3.51 -3.17
C GLY A 71 9.52 3.78 -4.25
N HIS A 72 9.68 4.90 -4.96
CA HIS A 72 8.74 5.37 -6.00
C HIS A 72 9.41 5.45 -7.37
N PRO A 73 9.24 4.42 -8.23
CA PRO A 73 9.68 4.52 -9.61
C PRO A 73 8.70 5.33 -10.46
N ASP A 74 9.23 5.94 -11.52
CA ASP A 74 8.46 6.68 -12.51
C ASP A 74 7.67 5.72 -13.41
N GLY A 75 6.52 5.23 -12.92
CA GLY A 75 5.64 4.40 -13.74
C GLY A 75 4.53 3.69 -12.97
N PRO A 76 3.46 3.28 -13.68
CA PRO A 76 2.35 2.49 -13.11
C PRO A 76 2.66 0.99 -13.05
N VAL A 77 3.73 0.52 -13.70
CA VAL A 77 4.09 -0.90 -13.78
C VAL A 77 4.98 -1.27 -12.61
N ILE A 78 4.70 -2.42 -11.99
CA ILE A 78 5.56 -2.99 -10.96
C ILE A 78 6.79 -3.64 -11.60
N ASN A 79 7.97 -3.22 -11.18
CA ASN A 79 9.23 -3.91 -11.31
C ASN A 79 9.34 -5.02 -10.25
N LEU A 80 9.26 -6.27 -10.70
CA LEU A 80 9.33 -7.46 -9.84
C LEU A 80 10.65 -7.57 -9.06
N GLU A 81 11.76 -7.01 -9.58
CA GLU A 81 13.04 -7.00 -8.86
C GLU A 81 12.98 -6.15 -7.59
N ARG A 82 12.13 -5.12 -7.57
CA ARG A 82 12.02 -4.13 -6.48
C ARG A 82 10.91 -4.45 -5.46
N VAL A 83 10.23 -5.58 -5.63
CA VAL A 83 9.13 -5.97 -4.76
C VAL A 83 9.63 -6.15 -3.34
N SER A 84 8.96 -5.49 -2.40
CA SER A 84 9.30 -5.50 -0.97
C SER A 84 8.15 -5.98 -0.10
N HIS A 85 6.92 -5.92 -0.60
CA HIS A 85 5.74 -6.32 0.13
C HIS A 85 4.62 -6.77 -0.80
N LEU A 86 3.67 -7.48 -0.21
CA LEU A 86 2.45 -7.92 -0.84
C LEU A 86 1.28 -7.42 -0.01
N ILE A 87 0.36 -6.66 -0.61
CA ILE A 87 -0.87 -6.23 0.05
C ILE A 87 -1.80 -7.44 0.17
N THR A 88 -2.18 -7.78 1.39
CA THR A 88 -3.03 -8.95 1.70
C THR A 88 -4.47 -8.54 1.98
N GLU A 89 -4.69 -7.33 2.52
CA GLU A 89 -6.03 -6.88 2.89
C GLU A 89 -6.21 -5.38 2.67
N LEU A 90 -7.44 -5.00 2.36
CA LEU A 90 -7.94 -3.62 2.35
C LEU A 90 -9.39 -3.63 2.83
N THR A 91 -9.65 -2.98 3.96
CA THR A 91 -10.94 -3.01 4.65
C THR A 91 -11.43 -1.58 4.88
N PRO A 92 -12.67 -1.25 4.49
CA PRO A 92 -13.21 0.10 4.70
C PRO A 92 -13.42 0.36 6.19
N ASN A 93 -13.01 1.54 6.65
CA ASN A 93 -13.24 2.07 8.00
C ASN A 93 -13.60 3.56 7.90
N GLY A 94 -14.89 3.88 7.89
CA GLY A 94 -15.37 5.24 7.72
C GLY A 94 -14.96 5.82 6.36
N ASN A 95 -14.08 6.82 6.37
CA ASN A 95 -13.48 7.43 5.18
C ASN A 95 -12.08 6.89 4.84
N ASN A 96 -11.56 5.98 5.66
CA ASN A 96 -10.25 5.37 5.49
C ASN A 96 -10.39 3.93 4.96
N TRP A 97 -9.31 3.40 4.39
CA TRP A 97 -9.14 1.97 4.15
C TRP A 97 -7.95 1.49 4.93
N LEU A 98 -8.22 0.61 5.89
CA LEU A 98 -7.20 -0.11 6.64
C LEU A 98 -6.62 -1.17 5.73
N GLY A 99 -5.33 -1.06 5.47
CA GLY A 99 -4.59 -2.01 4.66
C GLY A 99 -3.66 -2.84 5.51
N LYS A 100 -3.41 -4.07 5.06
CA LYS A 100 -2.39 -4.96 5.61
C LYS A 100 -1.49 -5.44 4.49
N ALA A 101 -0.18 -5.45 4.73
CA ALA A 101 0.80 -5.94 3.78
C ALA A 101 1.83 -6.84 4.47
N LYS A 102 2.13 -7.98 3.84
CA LYS A 102 3.20 -8.89 4.24
C LYS A 102 4.50 -8.45 3.58
N ILE A 103 5.56 -8.26 4.37
CA ILE A 103 6.89 -7.96 3.84
C ILE A 103 7.49 -9.23 3.21
N THR A 104 8.00 -9.13 1.98
CA THR A 104 8.57 -10.27 1.25
C THR A 104 10.04 -10.48 1.62
N THR A 105 10.33 -10.90 2.85
CA THR A 105 11.69 -11.03 3.42
C THR A 105 12.63 -11.98 2.66
N HIS A 106 12.13 -12.77 1.71
CA HIS A 106 12.95 -13.59 0.81
C HIS A 106 13.46 -12.84 -0.44
N THR A 107 12.87 -11.69 -0.75
CA THR A 107 13.29 -10.82 -1.86
C THR A 107 14.40 -9.86 -1.40
N PRO A 108 15.30 -9.40 -2.30
CA PRO A 108 16.33 -8.43 -1.93
C PRO A 108 15.78 -7.17 -1.28
N TYR A 109 14.70 -6.60 -1.82
CA TYR A 109 14.12 -5.36 -1.31
C TYR A 109 13.25 -5.56 -0.07
N GLY A 110 12.63 -6.73 0.11
CA GLY A 110 11.98 -7.08 1.37
C GLY A 110 12.98 -7.24 2.52
N LYS A 111 14.18 -7.77 2.27
CA LYS A 111 15.27 -7.79 3.26
C LYS A 111 15.76 -6.40 3.67
N ILE A 112 15.79 -5.46 2.72
CA ILE A 112 16.11 -4.07 3.03
C ILE A 112 15.06 -3.48 3.96
N VAL A 113 13.77 -3.67 3.64
CA VAL A 113 12.66 -3.24 4.52
C VAL A 113 12.80 -3.86 5.91
N GLU A 114 13.00 -5.17 5.99
CA GLU A 114 13.22 -5.86 7.27
C GLU A 114 14.39 -5.27 8.07
N GLY A 115 15.54 -5.02 7.42
CA GLY A 115 16.71 -4.42 8.05
C GLY A 115 16.44 -3.02 8.60
N LEU A 116 15.81 -2.15 7.80
CA LEU A 116 15.43 -0.80 8.21
C LEU A 116 14.53 -0.83 9.46
N LEU A 117 13.57 -1.74 9.49
CA LEU A 117 12.65 -1.88 10.61
C LEU A 117 13.35 -2.40 11.87
N LYS A 118 14.30 -3.34 11.73
CA LYS A 118 15.14 -3.81 12.85
C LYS A 118 16.03 -2.72 13.43
N ASP A 119 16.48 -1.79 12.60
CA ASP A 119 17.26 -0.62 13.03
C ASP A 119 16.38 0.49 13.65
N GLY A 120 15.07 0.25 13.81
CA GLY A 120 14.13 1.18 14.43
C GLY A 120 13.62 2.28 13.49
N ALA A 121 13.86 2.17 12.18
CA ALA A 121 13.28 3.10 11.22
C ALA A 121 11.76 2.94 11.13
N ARG A 122 11.07 4.05 10.86
CA ARG A 122 9.64 4.06 10.53
C ARG A 122 9.48 4.22 9.03
N LEU A 123 8.53 3.50 8.44
CA LEU A 123 8.23 3.55 7.02
C LEU A 123 6.81 4.07 6.83
N GLY A 124 6.62 4.95 5.86
CA GLY A 124 5.28 5.30 5.37
C GLY A 124 4.84 4.35 4.26
N VAL A 125 3.56 4.41 3.93
CA VAL A 125 2.98 3.74 2.76
C VAL A 125 2.56 4.73 1.71
N SER A 126 2.44 4.23 0.49
CA SER A 126 2.07 5.04 -0.64
C SER A 126 1.27 4.26 -1.65
N SER A 127 0.22 4.87 -2.19
CA SER A 127 -0.58 4.29 -3.25
C SER A 127 -0.19 4.86 -4.61
N ARG A 128 -0.43 4.06 -5.66
CA ARG A 128 -0.30 4.47 -7.06
C ARG A 128 -1.56 4.11 -7.83
N GLY A 129 -2.00 5.00 -8.69
CA GLY A 129 -3.14 4.78 -9.57
C GLY A 129 -3.03 5.59 -10.86
N MET A 130 -3.71 5.12 -11.89
CA MET A 130 -3.89 5.87 -13.13
C MET A 130 -5.25 6.57 -13.07
N GLY A 131 -5.27 7.88 -13.31
CA GLY A 131 -6.51 8.65 -13.26
C GLY A 131 -6.48 9.96 -14.03
N SER A 132 -7.57 10.71 -13.92
CA SER A 132 -7.70 12.10 -14.35
C SER A 132 -8.03 12.96 -13.14
N LEU A 133 -7.70 14.24 -13.22
CA LEU A 133 -8.00 15.23 -12.19
C LEU A 133 -8.93 16.26 -12.79
N GLU A 134 -9.93 16.66 -12.00
CA GLU A 134 -10.81 17.79 -12.31
C GLU A 134 -10.49 18.92 -11.34
N GLU A 135 -10.34 20.13 -11.88
CA GLU A 135 -10.07 21.32 -11.07
C GLU A 135 -11.41 21.97 -10.72
N HIS A 136 -11.79 21.87 -9.45
CA HIS A 136 -12.94 22.61 -8.93
C HIS A 136 -12.45 24.00 -8.49
N LYS A 137 -12.87 25.04 -9.23
CA LYS A 137 -12.66 26.45 -8.90
C LYS A 137 -13.63 26.94 -7.83
#